data_AF-A0A8B4QEI4-F1
#
_entry.id   AF-A0A8B4QEI4-F1
#
_cell.length_a   1.000
_cell.length_b   1.000
_cell.length_c   1.000
_cell.angle_alpha   90.00
_cell.angle_beta   90.00
_cell.angle_gamma   90.00
#
_symmetry.space_group_name_H-M   'P 1'
#
loop_
_entity.id
_entity.type
_entity.pdbx_description
1 polymer ?
#
loop_
_entity_poly.entity_id
_entity_poly.type
_entity_poly.pdbx_seq_one_letter_code
_entity_poly.pdbx_strand_id
1 'polypeptide(L)'
;MNETQKSLILEAATTVVESAKTLQNGADIGIDAMKNFSRFSASKHSFEVYLLMDASFAAIPEIEKFQSAIFDFEGHYVKLRNLIDEKMDSKAAKPSFEVLENSFESLKKYLA
;
A
#
# COMPACT_ATOMS: atom_id res chain seq x y z
N MET A 1 -4.85 -8.92 19.69
CA MET A 1 -3.65 -8.20 19.23
C MET A 1 -3.00 -7.47 20.40
N ASN A 2 -1.69 -7.67 20.62
CA ASN A 2 -0.92 -6.97 21.64
C ASN A 2 -0.26 -5.69 21.09
N GLU A 3 0.33 -4.87 21.97
CA GLU A 3 0.94 -3.58 21.60
C GLU A 3 2.09 -3.71 20.59
N THR A 4 2.91 -4.75 20.70
CA THR A 4 3.98 -5.01 19.72
C THR A 4 3.42 -5.29 18.33
N GLN A 5 2.38 -6.12 18.24
CA GLN A 5 1.71 -6.43 16.97
C GLN A 5 1.07 -5.18 16.36
N LYS A 6 0.41 -4.35 17.16
CA LYS A 6 -0.16 -3.07 16.71
C LYS A 6 0.91 -2.15 16.11
N SER A 7 2.05 -1.98 16.80
CA SER A 7 3.16 -1.15 16.32
C SER A 7 3.70 -1.63 14.99
N LEU A 8 3.97 -2.94 14.85
CA LEU A 8 4.49 -3.53 13.61
C LEU A 8 3.52 -3.33 12.43
N ILE A 9 2.22 -3.56 12.63
CA ILE A 9 1.20 -3.34 11.61
C ILE A 9 1.14 -1.86 11.21
N LEU A 10 1.17 -0.95 12.19
CA LEU A 10 1.10 0.48 11.93
C LEU A 10 2.35 1.00 11.19
N GLU A 11 3.54 0.55 11.57
CA GLU A 11 4.82 0.88 10.91
C GLU A 11 4.85 0.37 9.45
N ALA A 12 4.41 -0.87 9.24
CA ALA A 12 4.32 -1.46 7.90
C ALA A 12 3.29 -0.73 7.04
N ALA A 13 2.10 -0.44 7.57
CA ALA A 13 1.06 0.33 6.89
C ALA A 13 1.54 1.76 6.53
N THR A 14 2.29 2.41 7.43
CA THR A 14 2.90 3.71 7.18
C THR A 14 3.85 3.64 5.99
N THR A 15 4.72 2.62 5.95
CA THR A 15 5.66 2.42 4.85
C THR A 15 4.95 2.18 3.50
N VAL A 16 3.82 1.48 3.52
CA VAL A 16 2.97 1.29 2.31
C VAL A 16 2.43 2.62 1.80
N VAL A 17 1.87 3.47 2.68
CA VAL A 17 1.33 4.78 2.26
C VAL A 17 2.43 5.71 1.75
N GLU A 18 3.60 5.74 2.39
CA GLU A 18 4.73 6.57 1.95
C GLU A 18 5.27 6.14 0.58
N SER A 19 5.36 4.83 0.33
CA SER A 19 5.77 4.30 -0.98
C SER A 19 4.70 4.53 -2.04
N ALA A 20 3.40 4.39 -1.71
CA ALA A 20 2.29 4.73 -2.58
C ALA A 20 2.31 6.22 -2.97
N LYS A 21 2.55 7.11 -2.00
CA LYS A 21 2.68 8.55 -2.24
C LYS A 21 3.86 8.89 -3.17
N THR A 22 4.97 8.16 -3.02
CA THR A 22 6.13 8.31 -3.89
C THR A 22 5.80 7.87 -5.31
N LEU A 23 5.04 6.78 -5.48
CA LEU A 23 4.60 6.29 -6.77
C LEU A 23 3.58 7.24 -7.43
N GLN A 24 2.64 7.78 -6.64
CA GLN A 24 1.62 8.74 -7.08
C GLN A 24 2.20 10.06 -7.59
N ASN A 25 3.26 10.56 -6.94
CA ASN A 25 3.89 11.86 -7.26
C ASN A 25 5.20 11.73 -8.07
N GLY A 26 5.64 10.50 -8.34
CA GLY A 26 6.93 10.21 -8.94
C GLY A 26 6.91 10.22 -10.48
N ALA A 27 7.95 9.63 -11.07
CA ALA A 27 8.03 9.42 -12.50
C ALA A 27 6.86 8.54 -13.00
N ASP A 28 6.30 8.91 -14.15
CA ASP A 28 5.17 8.22 -14.79
C ASP A 28 5.60 7.16 -15.80
N ILE A 29 6.89 7.04 -16.12
CA ILE A 29 7.44 6.05 -17.06
C ILE A 29 8.92 5.75 -16.75
N GLY A 30 9.44 4.64 -17.27
CA GLY A 30 10.87 4.34 -17.26
C GLY A 30 11.35 3.66 -15.97
N ILE A 31 12.67 3.58 -15.84
CA ILE A 31 13.32 2.82 -14.75
C ILE A 31 12.96 3.37 -13.36
N ASP A 32 12.76 4.67 -13.22
CA ASP A 32 12.43 5.29 -11.93
C ASP A 32 10.98 4.99 -11.52
N ALA A 33 10.04 4.93 -12.48
CA ALA A 33 8.68 4.47 -12.22
C ALA A 33 8.68 3.00 -11.75
N MET A 34 9.45 2.13 -12.43
CA MET A 34 9.61 0.72 -12.03
C MET A 34 10.25 0.57 -10.64
N LYS A 35 11.26 1.37 -10.31
CA LYS A 35 11.88 1.37 -8.96
C LYS A 35 10.88 1.78 -7.89
N ASN A 36 10.09 2.82 -8.13
CA ASN A 36 9.07 3.27 -7.20
C ASN A 36 7.99 2.20 -6.99
N PHE A 37 7.55 1.55 -8.07
CA PHE A 37 6.61 0.43 -7.99
C PHE A 37 7.22 -0.77 -7.23
N SER A 38 8.50 -1.09 -7.47
CA SER A 38 9.19 -2.16 -6.75
C SER A 38 9.29 -1.89 -5.25
N ARG A 39 9.56 -0.64 -4.86
CA ARG A 39 9.56 -0.21 -3.46
C ARG A 39 8.17 -0.38 -2.83
N PHE A 40 7.12 0.08 -3.52
CA PHE A 40 5.74 -0.10 -3.07
C PHE A 40 5.38 -1.59 -2.90
N SER A 41 5.73 -2.43 -3.89
CA SER A 41 5.50 -3.87 -3.83
C SER A 41 6.22 -4.54 -2.65
N ALA A 42 7.44 -4.10 -2.32
CA ALA A 42 8.16 -4.60 -1.15
C ALA A 42 7.50 -4.17 0.16
N SER A 43 7.04 -2.91 0.26
CA SER A 43 6.31 -2.42 1.43
C SER A 43 4.99 -3.16 1.65
N LYS A 44 4.22 -3.38 0.57
CA LYS A 44 3.00 -4.21 0.58
C LYS A 44 3.30 -5.62 1.11
N HIS A 45 4.35 -6.25 0.59
CA HIS A 45 4.73 -7.60 1.00
C HIS A 45 5.07 -7.66 2.51
N SER A 46 5.84 -6.70 3.03
CA SER A 46 6.13 -6.63 4.46
C SER A 46 4.87 -6.49 5.31
N PHE A 47 3.91 -5.67 4.87
CA PHE A 47 2.62 -5.54 5.55
C PHE A 47 1.85 -6.87 5.58
N GLU A 48 1.76 -7.57 4.44
CA GLU A 48 1.12 -8.90 4.35
C GLU A 48 1.77 -9.94 5.27
N VAL A 49 3.11 -9.94 5.38
CA VAL A 49 3.83 -10.85 6.28
C VAL A 49 3.38 -10.67 7.73
N TYR A 50 3.23 -9.42 8.20
CA TYR A 50 2.74 -9.17 9.56
C TYR A 50 1.30 -9.63 9.77
N LEU A 51 0.46 -9.54 8.73
CA LEU A 51 -0.92 -10.05 8.79
C LEU A 51 -0.98 -11.58 8.86
N LEU A 52 0.01 -12.28 8.30
CA LEU A 52 0.11 -13.74 8.36
C LEU A 52 0.66 -14.27 9.69
N MET A 53 1.20 -13.40 10.56
CA MET A 53 1.70 -13.82 11.88
C MET A 53 0.56 -14.23 12.83
N ASP A 54 -0.66 -13.73 12.61
CA ASP A 54 -1.83 -14.06 13.40
C ASP A 54 -3.07 -14.07 12.50
N ALA A 55 -3.67 -15.25 12.32
CA ALA A 55 -4.82 -15.43 11.45
C ALA A 55 -6.04 -14.60 11.87
N SER A 56 -6.12 -14.15 13.13
CA SER A 56 -7.21 -13.27 13.60
C SER A 56 -7.17 -11.89 12.95
N PHE A 57 -6.02 -11.45 12.42
CA PHE A 57 -5.89 -10.15 11.76
C PHE A 57 -6.70 -10.07 10.47
N ALA A 58 -6.87 -11.19 9.76
CA ALA A 58 -7.70 -11.26 8.55
C ALA A 58 -9.20 -11.00 8.84
N ALA A 59 -9.64 -11.10 10.09
CA ALA A 59 -11.02 -10.82 10.49
C ALA A 59 -11.23 -9.38 10.99
N ILE A 60 -10.19 -8.55 11.00
CA ILE A 60 -10.28 -7.15 11.46
C ILE A 60 -10.74 -6.28 10.27
N PRO A 61 -11.93 -5.65 10.33
CA PRO A 61 -12.48 -4.90 9.21
C PRO A 61 -11.60 -3.74 8.73
N GLU A 62 -10.90 -3.07 9.64
CA GLU A 62 -10.00 -1.97 9.32
C GLU A 62 -8.75 -2.43 8.56
N ILE A 63 -8.27 -3.64 8.86
CA ILE A 63 -7.16 -4.27 8.13
C ILE A 63 -7.63 -4.67 6.74
N GLU A 64 -8.79 -5.31 6.63
CA GLU A 64 -9.38 -5.72 5.35
C GLU A 64 -9.61 -4.52 4.42
N LYS A 65 -10.18 -3.43 4.95
CA LYS A 65 -10.38 -2.17 4.19
C LYS A 65 -9.07 -1.62 3.66
N PHE A 66 -8.02 -1.60 4.48
CA PHE A 66 -6.71 -1.11 4.07
C PHE A 66 -6.07 -2.05 3.02
N GLN A 67 -6.18 -3.37 3.17
CA GLN A 67 -5.72 -4.33 2.16
C GLN A 67 -6.43 -4.16 0.81
N SER A 68 -7.76 -3.97 0.82
CA SER A 68 -8.52 -3.70 -0.41
C SER A 68 -8.05 -2.41 -1.08
N ALA A 69 -7.85 -1.34 -0.31
CA ALA A 69 -7.38 -0.06 -0.85
C ALA A 69 -5.96 -0.15 -1.44
N ILE A 70 -5.07 -0.96 -0.84
CA ILE A 70 -3.74 -1.26 -1.41
C ILE A 70 -3.89 -1.94 -2.76
N PHE A 71 -4.76 -2.95 -2.86
CA PHE A 71 -4.97 -3.71 -4.10
C PHE A 71 -5.54 -2.83 -5.21
N ASP A 72 -6.55 -2.02 -4.90
CA ASP A 72 -7.16 -1.10 -5.85
C ASP A 72 -6.15 -0.08 -6.38
N PHE A 73 -5.32 0.49 -5.49
CA PHE A 73 -4.23 1.39 -5.88
C PHE A 73 -3.16 0.69 -6.74
N GLU A 74 -2.72 -0.53 -6.35
CA GLU A 74 -1.73 -1.30 -7.11
C GLU A 74 -2.19 -1.58 -8.54
N GLY A 75 -3.50 -1.80 -8.75
CA GLY A 75 -4.08 -2.10 -10.06
C GLY A 75 -3.74 -1.07 -11.14
N HIS A 76 -3.54 0.20 -10.75
CA HIS A 76 -3.13 1.26 -11.67
C HIS A 76 -1.67 1.15 -12.14
N TYR A 77 -0.82 0.43 -11.40
CA TYR A 77 0.62 0.39 -11.60
C TYR A 77 1.19 -0.99 -11.91
N VAL A 78 0.38 -2.05 -11.84
CA VAL A 78 0.82 -3.46 -11.95
C VAL A 78 1.64 -3.77 -13.21
N LYS A 79 1.41 -3.03 -14.30
CA LYS A 79 2.16 -3.19 -15.56
C LYS A 79 3.64 -2.81 -15.44
N LEU A 80 3.99 -1.88 -14.54
CA LEU A 80 5.37 -1.51 -14.24
C LEU A 80 6.20 -2.66 -13.65
N ARG A 81 5.56 -3.77 -13.26
CA ARG A 81 6.28 -4.98 -12.84
C ARG A 81 7.20 -5.50 -13.95
N ASN A 82 6.76 -5.40 -15.21
CA ASN A 82 7.43 -6.05 -16.35
C ASN A 82 7.66 -5.10 -17.55
N LEU A 83 7.02 -3.93 -17.58
CA LEU A 83 7.04 -3.03 -18.74
C LEU A 83 7.66 -1.68 -18.36
N ILE A 84 8.87 -1.41 -18.84
CA ILE A 84 9.60 -0.16 -18.59
C ILE A 84 9.02 1.04 -19.34
N ASP A 85 8.45 0.79 -20.53
CA ASP A 85 7.91 1.83 -21.41
C ASP A 85 6.41 2.08 -21.18
N GLU A 86 5.80 1.44 -20.19
CA GLU A 86 4.40 1.69 -19.86
C GLU A 86 4.30 3.03 -19.12
N LYS A 87 3.56 3.97 -19.72
CA LYS A 87 3.23 5.25 -19.10
C LYS A 87 2.04 5.08 -18.15
N MET A 88 2.24 5.43 -16.89
CA MET A 88 1.21 5.44 -15.86
C MET A 88 0.30 6.66 -15.96
N ASP A 89 -0.98 6.45 -15.70
CA ASP A 89 -1.93 7.53 -15.49
C ASP A 89 -2.12 7.77 -13.98
N SER A 90 -1.24 8.58 -13.41
CA SER A 90 -1.34 8.98 -12.00
C SER A 90 -2.62 9.77 -11.70
N LYS A 91 -3.25 10.42 -12.68
CA LYS A 91 -4.55 11.08 -12.47
C LYS A 91 -5.66 10.06 -12.29
N ALA A 92 -5.64 8.98 -13.07
CA ALA A 92 -6.58 7.87 -12.90
C ALA A 92 -6.38 7.13 -11.56
N ALA A 93 -5.14 7.07 -11.06
CA ALA A 93 -4.83 6.47 -9.76
C ALA A 93 -5.26 7.33 -8.56
N LYS A 94 -5.39 8.65 -8.72
CA LYS A 94 -5.63 9.58 -7.61
C LYS A 94 -6.83 9.21 -6.71
N PRO A 95 -8.02 8.84 -7.23
CA PRO A 95 -9.13 8.45 -6.38
C PRO A 95 -8.83 7.22 -5.50
N SER A 96 -8.14 6.21 -6.07
CA SER A 96 -7.73 5.02 -5.31
C SER A 96 -6.68 5.35 -4.24
N PHE A 97 -5.79 6.30 -4.52
CA PHE A 97 -4.81 6.80 -3.55
C PHE A 97 -5.48 7.52 -2.38
N GLU A 98 -6.49 8.36 -2.64
CA GLU A 98 -7.27 9.01 -1.58
C GLU A 98 -8.03 7.99 -0.71
N VAL A 99 -8.55 6.91 -1.30
CA VAL A 99 -9.15 5.79 -0.54
C VAL A 99 -8.11 5.08 0.33
N LEU A 100 -6.90 4.87 -0.20
CA LEU A 100 -5.77 4.30 0.56
C LEU A 100 -5.41 5.17 1.77
N GLU A 101 -5.26 6.49 1.59
CA GLU A 101 -4.97 7.41 2.70
C GLU A 101 -6.09 7.41 3.76
N ASN A 102 -7.36 7.43 3.34
CA ASN A 102 -8.50 7.41 4.27
C ASN A 102 -8.63 6.09 5.04
N SER A 103 -8.34 4.96 4.38
CA SER A 103 -8.33 3.64 5.04
C SER A 103 -7.18 3.51 6.03
N PHE A 104 -6.00 4.08 5.72
CA PHE A 104 -4.88 4.17 6.66
C PHE A 104 -5.23 4.98 7.91
N GLU A 105 -5.84 6.15 7.77
CA GLU A 105 -6.26 6.96 8.92
C GLU A 105 -7.31 6.24 9.78
N SER A 106 -8.18 5.44 9.16
CA SER A 106 -9.13 4.59 9.88
C SER A 106 -8.43 3.47 10.65
N LEU A 107 -7.47 2.78 10.01
CA LEU A 107 -6.66 1.75 10.64
C LEU A 107 -5.85 2.30 11.82
N LYS A 108 -5.23 3.47 11.64
CA LYS A 108 -4.46 4.15 12.69
C LYS A 108 -5.31 4.45 13.92
N LYS A 109 -6.56 4.90 13.74
CA LYS A 109 -7.50 5.14 14.86
C LYS A 109 -7.91 3.85 15.57
N TYR A 110 -8.00 2.74 14.85
CA TYR A 110 -8.33 1.43 15.43
C TYR A 110 -7.16 0.84 16.22
N LEU A 111 -5.93 1.07 15.76
CA LEU A 111 -4.71 0.56 16.39
C LEU A 111 -4.18 1.43 17.55
N ALA A 112 -4.62 2.70 17.63
CA ALA A 112 -4.30 3.62 18.71
C ALA A 112 -4.96 3.22 20.05
#